data_AF-A0A3D9IQ47-F1
#
_entry.id   AF-A0A3D9IQ47-F1
#
_cell.length_a   1.000
_cell.length_b   1.000
_cell.length_c   1.000
_cell.angle_alpha   90.00
_cell.angle_beta   90.00
_cell.angle_gamma   90.00
#
_symmetry.space_group_name_H-M   'P 1'
#
loop_
_entity.id
_entity.type
_entity.pdbx_description
1 polymer ?
#
loop_
_entity_poly.entity_id
_entity_poly.type
_entity_poly.pdbx_seq_one_letter_code
_entity_poly.pdbx_strand_id
1 'polypeptide(L)'
;MTKPSVSFVPSASPRRKAGEVHSLLEALISKREQEISEIEQMVERYERRLRLEEQAYRSMSTLRRMLTGKKPDHHLALEYIHYVKKPMEKARTLRLEIANYREMLNGSIPTELPEMLV
;
A
#
# COMPACT_ATOMS: atom_id res chain seq x y z
N MET A 1 -15.28 47.10 -40.84
CA MET A 1 -15.47 45.64 -40.97
C MET A 1 -14.28 44.93 -40.35
N THR A 2 -14.34 44.64 -39.05
CA THR A 2 -13.32 43.90 -38.30
C THR A 2 -13.57 42.40 -38.47
N LYS A 3 -12.61 41.68 -39.06
CA LYS A 3 -12.68 40.22 -39.21
C LYS A 3 -12.32 39.56 -37.87
N PRO A 4 -13.05 38.54 -37.39
CA PRO A 4 -12.67 37.83 -36.18
C PRO A 4 -11.44 36.97 -36.47
N SER A 5 -10.35 37.21 -35.74
CA SER A 5 -9.19 36.32 -35.72
C SER A 5 -9.57 35.06 -34.95
N VAL A 6 -9.80 33.98 -35.69
CA VAL A 6 -9.99 32.64 -35.11
C VAL A 6 -8.68 32.23 -34.44
N SER A 7 -8.67 32.22 -33.11
CA SER A 7 -7.58 31.70 -32.31
C SER A 7 -7.47 30.18 -32.51
N PHE A 8 -6.45 29.75 -33.23
CA PHE A 8 -6.10 28.34 -33.37
C PHE A 8 -5.60 27.83 -32.02
N VAL A 9 -6.45 27.09 -31.31
CA VAL A 9 -6.01 26.30 -30.15
C VAL A 9 -5.18 25.15 -30.71
N PRO A 10 -3.87 25.05 -30.42
CA PRO A 10 -3.07 23.96 -30.94
C PRO A 10 -3.56 22.66 -30.30
N SER A 11 -4.26 21.83 -31.09
CA SER A 11 -4.66 20.50 -30.66
C SER A 11 -3.40 19.71 -30.33
N ALA A 12 -3.18 19.43 -29.05
CA ALA A 12 -2.02 18.69 -28.58
C ALA A 12 -1.90 17.36 -29.35
N SER A 13 -0.75 17.17 -29.99
CA SER A 13 -0.47 15.99 -30.82
C SER A 13 -0.59 14.71 -29.97
N PRO A 14 -1.11 13.61 -30.52
CA PRO A 14 -1.38 12.37 -29.77
C PRO A 14 -0.14 11.79 -29.07
N ARG A 15 1.06 12.04 -29.59
CA ARG A 15 2.33 11.64 -28.94
C ARG A 15 2.59 12.31 -27.59
N ARG A 16 2.19 13.57 -27.40
CA ARG A 16 2.38 14.27 -26.10
C ARG A 16 1.45 13.71 -25.04
N LYS A 17 0.19 13.45 -25.40
CA LYS A 17 -0.81 12.82 -24.53
C LYS A 17 -0.39 11.42 -24.07
N ALA A 18 0.21 10.62 -24.96
CA ALA A 18 0.71 9.29 -24.60
C ALA A 18 1.86 9.35 -23.57
N GLY A 19 2.80 10.30 -23.74
CA GLY A 19 3.89 10.52 -22.78
C GLY A 19 3.41 11.00 -21.41
N GLU A 20 2.39 11.85 -21.38
CA GLU A 20 1.74 12.31 -20.13
C GLU A 20 1.08 11.16 -19.37
N VAL A 21 0.38 10.25 -20.08
CA VAL A 21 -0.24 9.06 -19.46
C VAL A 21 0.81 8.09 -18.92
N HIS A 22 1.91 7.87 -19.65
CA HIS A 22 2.99 7.00 -19.18
C HIS A 22 3.63 7.53 -17.90
N SER A 23 3.96 8.83 -17.87
CA SER A 23 4.54 9.48 -16.68
C SER A 23 3.59 9.45 -15.48
N LEU A 24 2.28 9.60 -15.73
CA LEU A 24 1.27 9.46 -14.68
C LEU A 24 1.25 8.05 -14.08
N LEU A 25 1.25 7.01 -14.91
CA LEU A 25 1.24 5.61 -14.46
C LEU A 25 2.49 5.27 -13.65
N GLU A 26 3.66 5.72 -14.08
CA GLU A 26 4.91 5.55 -13.33
C GLU A 26 4.82 6.22 -11.94
N ALA A 27 4.30 7.45 -11.87
CA ALA A 27 4.13 8.15 -10.60
C ALA A 27 3.16 7.42 -9.66
N LEU A 28 2.08 6.83 -10.19
CA LEU A 28 1.14 6.02 -9.43
C LEU A 28 1.80 4.75 -8.89
N ILE A 29 2.58 4.05 -9.72
CA ILE A 29 3.33 2.86 -9.30
C ILE A 29 4.29 3.21 -8.15
N SER A 30 5.13 4.23 -8.32
CA SER A 30 6.08 4.65 -7.28
C SER A 30 5.38 5.02 -5.98
N LYS A 31 4.23 5.71 -6.05
CA LYS A 31 3.43 6.05 -4.86
C LYS A 31 2.92 4.80 -4.15
N ARG A 32 2.41 3.80 -4.88
CA ARG A 32 1.93 2.55 -4.27
C ARG A 32 3.06 1.71 -3.69
N GLU A 33 4.22 1.68 -4.33
CA GLU A 33 5.41 1.00 -3.81
C GLU A 33 5.87 1.64 -2.49
N GLN A 34 5.83 2.96 -2.40
CA GLN A 34 6.12 3.69 -1.17
C GLN A 34 5.09 3.37 -0.07
N GLU A 35 3.79 3.36 -0.39
CA GLU A 35 2.73 2.97 0.57
C GLU A 35 2.93 1.53 1.10
N ILE A 36 3.35 0.59 0.25
CA ILE A 36 3.68 -0.78 0.66
C ILE A 36 4.87 -0.79 1.61
N SER A 37 5.95 -0.09 1.29
CA SER A 37 7.15 0.00 2.13
C SER A 37 6.82 0.57 3.52
N GLU A 38 5.96 1.59 3.59
CA GLU A 38 5.52 2.18 4.86
C GLU A 38 4.71 1.19 5.72
N ILE A 39 3.82 0.42 5.09
CA ILE A 39 3.07 -0.65 5.75
C ILE A 39 4.03 -1.70 6.31
N GLU A 40 4.99 -2.16 5.51
CA GLU A 40 5.95 -3.19 5.91
C GLU A 40 6.81 -2.73 7.08
N GLN A 41 7.31 -1.49 7.04
CA GLN A 41 8.06 -0.92 8.15
C GLN A 41 7.21 -0.78 9.43
N MET A 42 5.93 -0.45 9.29
CA MET A 42 5.02 -0.38 10.44
C MET A 42 4.83 -1.76 11.09
N VAL A 43 4.60 -2.79 10.26
CA VAL A 43 4.47 -4.18 10.70
C VAL A 43 5.75 -4.65 11.38
N GLU A 44 6.91 -4.39 10.76
CA GLU A 44 8.21 -4.80 11.30
C GLU A 44 8.46 -4.17 12.69
N ARG A 45 8.13 -2.89 12.88
CA ARG A 45 8.23 -2.22 14.19
C ARG A 45 7.32 -2.85 15.23
N TYR A 46 6.10 -3.27 14.86
CA TYR A 46 5.21 -3.98 15.77
C TYR A 46 5.79 -5.34 16.18
N GLU A 47 6.19 -6.16 15.22
CA GLU A 47 6.75 -7.49 15.48
C GLU A 47 8.06 -7.44 16.26
N ARG A 48 8.90 -6.42 16.01
CA ARG A 48 10.13 -6.20 16.78
C ARG A 48 9.82 -5.94 18.25
N ARG A 49 8.84 -5.08 18.54
CA ARG A 49 8.40 -4.83 19.92
C ARG A 49 7.85 -6.10 20.56
N LEU A 50 7.01 -6.84 19.85
CA LEU A 50 6.44 -8.09 20.35
C LEU A 50 7.53 -9.12 20.69
N ARG A 51 8.54 -9.28 19.83
CA ARG A 51 9.70 -10.15 20.09
C ARG A 51 10.49 -9.74 21.33
N LEU A 52 10.70 -8.43 21.53
CA LEU A 52 11.39 -7.91 22.71
C LEU A 52 10.60 -8.16 23.99
N GLU A 53 9.27 -7.97 23.95
CA GLU A 53 8.37 -8.26 25.08
C GLU A 53 8.40 -9.75 25.43
N GLU A 54 8.33 -10.63 24.44
CA GLU A 54 8.42 -12.08 24.62
C GLU A 54 9.78 -12.49 25.20
N GLN A 55 10.88 -11.93 24.69
CA GLN A 55 12.22 -12.21 25.19
C GLN A 55 12.38 -11.74 26.64
N ALA A 56 11.88 -10.55 26.98
CA ALA A 56 11.89 -10.04 28.34
C ALA A 56 11.07 -10.92 29.28
N TYR A 57 9.90 -11.40 28.86
CA TYR A 57 9.08 -12.32 29.65
C TYR A 57 9.76 -13.68 29.86
N ARG A 58 10.43 -14.18 28.82
CA ARG A 58 11.20 -15.44 28.90
C ARG A 58 12.42 -15.33 29.80
N SER A 59 13.08 -14.18 29.85
CA SER A 59 14.27 -13.95 30.71
C SER A 59 13.92 -13.71 32.19
N MET A 60 12.66 -13.43 32.52
CA MET A 60 12.21 -13.30 33.92
C MET A 60 12.24 -14.66 34.66
N SER A 61 12.56 -14.59 35.96
CA SER A 61 12.43 -15.73 36.88
C SER A 61 10.96 -16.15 37.04
N THR A 62 10.74 -17.42 37.37
CA THR A 62 9.40 -18.02 37.51
C THR A 62 8.52 -17.24 38.50
N LEU A 63 9.09 -16.81 39.63
CA LEU A 63 8.35 -16.03 40.64
C LEU A 63 7.90 -14.67 40.07
N ARG A 64 8.80 -13.95 39.40
CA ARG A 64 8.48 -12.66 38.77
C ARG A 64 7.43 -12.82 37.67
N ARG A 65 7.50 -13.91 36.90
CA ARG A 65 6.55 -14.25 35.85
C ARG A 65 5.13 -14.51 36.36
N MET A 66 5.00 -15.14 37.53
CA MET A 66 3.71 -15.37 38.18
C MET A 66 3.07 -14.06 38.67
N LEU A 67 3.89 -13.08 39.09
CA LEU A 67 3.42 -11.79 39.59
C LEU A 67 3.08 -10.78 38.48
N THR A 68 3.69 -10.88 37.30
CA THR A 68 3.52 -9.88 36.24
C THR A 68 2.25 -10.03 35.40
N GLY A 69 1.52 -11.15 35.51
CA GLY A 69 0.25 -11.38 34.82
C GLY A 69 0.36 -11.31 33.29
N LYS A 70 0.41 -12.46 32.60
CA LYS A 70 0.43 -12.49 31.13
C LYS A 70 -0.87 -11.90 30.57
N LYS A 71 -0.78 -11.03 29.55
CA LYS A 71 -1.97 -10.60 28.79
C LYS A 71 -2.74 -11.84 28.28
N PRO A 72 -4.09 -11.83 28.29
CA PRO A 72 -4.86 -12.95 27.76
C PRO A 72 -4.59 -13.16 26.26
N ASP A 73 -4.47 -14.42 25.85
CA ASP A 73 -4.07 -14.78 24.48
C ASP A 73 -5.03 -14.23 23.40
N HIS A 74 -6.31 -14.02 23.74
CA HIS A 74 -7.29 -13.44 22.81
C HIS A 74 -7.01 -11.98 22.44
N HIS A 75 -6.56 -11.16 23.39
CA HIS A 75 -6.23 -9.75 23.11
C HIS A 75 -5.02 -9.64 22.19
N LEU A 76 -4.03 -10.52 22.38
CA LEU A 76 -2.86 -10.58 21.51
C LEU A 76 -3.24 -10.92 20.06
N ALA A 77 -4.17 -11.85 19.87
CA ALA A 77 -4.67 -12.20 18.54
C ALA A 77 -5.38 -11.03 17.84
N LEU A 78 -6.20 -10.26 18.58
CA LEU A 78 -6.88 -9.07 18.05
C LEU A 78 -5.87 -7.98 17.65
N GLU A 79 -4.88 -7.72 18.50
CA GLU A 79 -3.77 -6.81 18.21
C GLU A 79 -3.04 -7.25 16.93
N TYR A 80 -2.70 -8.53 16.81
CA TYR A 80 -2.02 -9.06 15.63
C TYR A 80 -2.84 -8.91 14.34
N ILE A 81 -4.15 -9.17 14.39
CA ILE A 81 -5.03 -8.96 13.24
C ILE A 81 -5.02 -7.49 12.81
N HIS A 82 -5.07 -6.57 13.78
CA HIS A 82 -5.15 -5.15 13.50
C HIS A 82 -3.82 -4.55 13.00
N TYR A 83 -2.70 -4.93 13.61
CA TYR A 83 -1.40 -4.33 13.32
C TYR A 83 -0.57 -5.07 12.28
N VAL A 84 -0.90 -6.33 11.99
CA VAL A 84 -0.15 -7.16 11.01
C VAL A 84 -1.06 -7.59 9.88
N LYS A 85 -2.12 -8.34 10.17
CA LYS A 85 -2.91 -9.00 9.13
C LYS A 85 -3.60 -8.01 8.19
N LYS A 86 -4.39 -7.08 8.74
CA LYS A 86 -5.13 -6.07 7.94
C LYS A 86 -4.18 -5.15 7.13
N PRO A 87 -3.09 -4.62 7.69
CA PRO A 87 -2.12 -3.85 6.91
C PRO A 87 -1.49 -4.66 5.78
N MET A 88 -1.10 -5.92 6.05
CA MET A 88 -0.54 -6.79 5.01
C MET A 88 -1.54 -7.14 3.92
N GLU A 89 -2.83 -7.29 4.24
CA GLU A 89 -3.90 -7.42 3.24
C GLU A 89 -3.98 -6.17 2.35
N LYS A 90 -3.91 -4.96 2.92
CA LYS A 90 -3.82 -3.72 2.14
C LYS A 90 -2.56 -3.69 1.26
N ALA A 91 -1.41 -4.13 1.76
CA ALA A 91 -0.20 -4.21 0.93
C ALA A 91 -0.36 -5.21 -0.23
N ARG A 92 -1.16 -6.28 -0.08
CA ARG A 92 -1.47 -7.21 -1.17
C ARG A 92 -2.37 -6.56 -2.22
N THR A 93 -3.40 -5.82 -1.82
CA THR A 93 -4.26 -5.11 -2.79
C THR A 93 -3.46 -4.06 -3.57
N LEU A 94 -2.58 -3.31 -2.90
CA LEU A 94 -1.69 -2.35 -3.55
C LEU A 94 -0.75 -3.01 -4.57
N ARG A 95 -0.26 -4.23 -4.29
CA ARG A 95 0.56 -4.99 -5.25
C ARG A 95 -0.23 -5.39 -6.50
N LEU A 96 -1.50 -5.76 -6.34
CA LEU A 96 -2.38 -6.05 -7.48
C LEU A 96 -2.63 -4.78 -8.31
N GLU A 97 -2.85 -3.63 -7.68
CA GLU A 97 -2.97 -2.34 -8.38
C GLU A 97 -1.71 -2.03 -9.19
N ILE A 98 -0.52 -2.21 -8.61
CA ILE A 98 0.76 -2.02 -9.32
C ILE A 98 0.88 -2.97 -10.51
N ALA A 99 0.49 -4.24 -10.36
CA ALA A 99 0.52 -5.20 -11.46
C ALA A 99 -0.35 -4.72 -12.62
N ASN A 100 -1.57 -4.25 -12.33
CA ASN A 100 -2.48 -3.68 -13.33
C ASN A 100 -1.88 -2.45 -14.02
N TYR A 101 -1.28 -1.51 -13.27
CA TYR A 101 -0.62 -0.34 -13.86
C TYR A 101 0.56 -0.73 -14.77
N ARG A 102 1.32 -1.76 -14.40
CA ARG A 102 2.42 -2.29 -15.22
C ARG A 102 1.90 -2.95 -16.49
N GLU A 103 0.77 -3.65 -16.44
CA GLU A 103 0.10 -4.20 -17.64
C GLU A 103 -0.36 -3.08 -18.57
N MET A 104 -0.96 -2.01 -18.03
CA MET A 104 -1.37 -0.84 -18.82
C MET A 104 -0.17 -0.14 -19.50
N LEU A 105 0.97 -0.05 -18.82
CA LEU A 105 2.22 0.48 -19.40
C LEU A 105 2.73 -0.38 -20.57
N ASN A 106 2.59 -1.71 -20.47
CA ASN A 106 3.02 -2.65 -21.51
C ASN A 106 2.05 -2.73 -22.70
N GLY A 107 0.94 -2.00 -22.70
CA GLY A 107 0.00 -1.90 -23.82
C GLY A 107 -1.03 -3.04 -23.91
N SER A 108 -1.07 -3.95 -22.94
CA SER A 108 -2.24 -4.80 -22.71
C SER A 108 -3.28 -3.97 -21.98
N ILE A 109 -4.43 -3.70 -22.59
CA ILE A 109 -5.58 -3.11 -21.90
C ILE A 109 -6.38 -4.29 -21.33
N PRO A 110 -6.41 -4.54 -20.01
CA PRO A 110 -7.43 -5.40 -19.44
C PRO A 110 -8.64 -4.48 -19.19
N THR A 111 -9.71 -4.69 -19.96
CA THR A 111 -10.97 -3.91 -19.89
C THR A 111 -11.82 -4.22 -18.66
N GLU A 112 -11.29 -4.84 -17.61
CA GLU A 112 -12.11 -5.21 -16.44
C GLU A 112 -11.67 -4.43 -15.19
N LEU A 113 -12.40 -3.34 -14.93
CA LEU A 113 -12.45 -2.71 -13.62
C LEU A 113 -13.03 -3.73 -12.63
N PRO A 114 -12.35 -4.08 -11.53
CA PRO A 114 -12.98 -4.93 -10.51
C PRO A 114 -14.11 -4.15 -9.82
N GLU A 115 -15.36 -4.54 -10.10
CA GLU A 115 -16.56 -4.18 -9.34
C GLU A 115 -16.53 -4.78 -7.93
N MET A 116 -15.59 -4.35 -7.09
CA MET A 116 -15.47 -4.84 -5.71
C MET A 116 -15.53 -3.68 -4.72
N LEU A 117 -16.57 -2.86 -4.85
CA LEU A 117 -17.10 -1.98 -3.80
C LEU A 117 -18.63 -1.88 -3.94
N VAL A 118 -19.32 -2.94 -3.51
CA VAL A 118 -20.71 -2.90 -3.01
C VAL A 118 -20.74 -3.64 -1.69
#